data_AF-A0A822E249-F1
#
_entry.id   AF-A0A822E249-F1
#
_cell.length_a   1.000
_cell.length_b   1.000
_cell.length_c   1.000
_cell.angle_alpha   90.00
_cell.angle_beta   90.00
_cell.angle_gamma   90.00
#
_symmetry.space_group_name_H-M   'P 1'
#
loop_
_entity.id
_entity.type
_entity.pdbx_description
1 polymer ?
#
loop_
_entity_poly.entity_id
_entity_poly.type
_entity_poly.pdbx_seq_one_letter_code
_entity_poly.pdbx_strand_id
1 'polypeptide(L)'
;MSLQTQSYSRSWDHSVKEYSRFMSHMITRPLHAVANTISLNEAEQLIRKLPRPIAETAKLIEENIQLAQEHKNKVLSNPEIALEGIPQNKAKVIQLRHPRTVCVGENCCRIIDVDDEKKIEYLHICHDECYLKGVVQETLYDPKLEECTAMNPEDGNTVKVFLF
;
A
#
# COMPACT_ATOMS: atom_id res chain seq x y z
N MET A 1 -4.72 -33.19 64.78
CA MET A 1 -4.57 -32.13 63.77
C MET A 1 -3.66 -31.06 64.37
N SER A 2 -2.57 -30.66 63.70
CA SER A 2 -1.59 -29.74 64.31
C SER A 2 -2.16 -28.31 64.41
N LEU A 3 -1.67 -27.52 65.36
CA LEU A 3 -2.05 -26.10 65.53
C LEU A 3 -1.91 -25.29 64.23
N GLN A 4 -0.92 -25.67 63.41
CA GLN A 4 -0.65 -25.05 62.13
C GLN A 4 -1.78 -25.32 61.12
N THR A 5 -2.29 -26.56 61.04
CA THR A 5 -3.43 -26.90 60.19
C THR A 5 -4.71 -26.17 60.59
N GLN A 6 -4.94 -25.95 61.89
CA GLN A 6 -6.08 -25.16 62.38
C GLN A 6 -5.96 -23.68 62.01
N SER A 7 -4.75 -23.11 62.09
CA SER A 7 -4.49 -21.73 61.66
C SER A 7 -4.75 -21.53 60.16
N TYR A 8 -4.28 -22.47 59.33
CA TYR A 8 -4.54 -22.43 57.89
C TYR A 8 -6.03 -22.57 57.55
N SER A 9 -6.75 -23.47 58.21
CA SER A 9 -8.20 -23.60 58.04
C SER A 9 -8.92 -22.30 58.36
N ARG A 10 -8.59 -21.67 59.50
CA ARG A 10 -9.20 -20.41 59.92
C ARG A 10 -8.91 -19.27 58.94
N SER A 11 -7.68 -19.18 58.45
CA SER A 11 -7.30 -18.16 57.45
C SER A 11 -8.03 -18.37 56.12
N TRP A 12 -8.19 -19.63 55.70
CA TRP A 12 -8.93 -19.97 54.49
C TRP A 12 -10.40 -19.57 54.61
N ASP A 13 -11.06 -19.96 55.71
CA ASP A 13 -12.46 -19.63 55.96
C ASP A 13 -12.69 -18.11 55.99
N HIS A 14 -11.75 -17.38 56.60
CA HIS A 14 -11.76 -15.92 56.60
C HIS A 14 -11.63 -15.33 55.18
N SER A 15 -10.68 -15.80 54.38
CA SER A 15 -10.51 -15.34 53.00
C SER A 15 -11.73 -15.64 52.13
N VAL A 16 -12.33 -16.83 52.26
CA VAL A 16 -13.55 -17.20 51.53
C VAL A 16 -14.71 -16.29 51.93
N LYS A 17 -14.86 -16.00 53.21
CA LYS A 17 -15.89 -15.07 53.72
C LYS A 17 -15.70 -13.65 53.18
N GLU A 18 -14.48 -13.13 53.23
CA GLU A 18 -14.19 -11.78 52.74
C GLU A 18 -14.35 -11.66 51.23
N TYR A 19 -13.93 -12.68 50.47
CA TYR A 19 -14.16 -12.74 49.03
C TYR A 19 -15.66 -12.76 48.70
N SER A 20 -16.44 -13.56 49.43
CA SER A 20 -17.90 -13.62 49.26
C SER A 20 -18.58 -12.29 49.60
N ARG A 21 -18.10 -11.60 50.65
CA ARG A 21 -18.55 -10.25 51.02
C ARG A 21 -18.24 -9.23 49.93
N PHE A 22 -17.03 -9.28 49.38
CA PHE A 22 -16.60 -8.40 48.30
C PHE A 22 -17.41 -8.64 47.01
N MET A 23 -17.60 -9.89 46.59
CA MET A 23 -18.41 -10.22 45.42
C MET A 23 -19.86 -9.77 45.58
N SER A 24 -20.47 -10.02 46.74
CA SER A 24 -21.81 -9.55 47.06
C SER A 24 -21.90 -8.03 47.01
N HIS A 25 -20.87 -7.33 47.50
CA HIS A 25 -20.80 -5.89 47.41
C HIS A 25 -20.72 -5.39 45.97
N MET A 26 -19.85 -5.96 45.14
CA MET A 26 -19.68 -5.56 43.74
C MET A 26 -20.97 -5.71 42.93
N ILE A 27 -21.70 -6.82 43.10
CA ILE A 27 -22.94 -7.08 42.37
C ILE A 27 -24.04 -6.06 42.73
N THR A 28 -24.03 -5.52 43.96
CA THR A 28 -24.99 -4.47 44.38
C THR A 28 -24.65 -3.07 43.87
N ARG A 29 -23.44 -2.86 43.34
CA ARG A 29 -23.06 -1.56 42.78
C ARG A 29 -23.54 -1.46 41.34
N PRO A 30 -24.10 -0.32 40.92
CA PRO A 30 -24.40 -0.11 39.51
C PRO A 30 -23.11 -0.20 38.72
N LEU A 31 -23.07 -1.09 37.72
CA LEU A 31 -21.99 -1.11 36.74
C LEU A 31 -21.95 0.27 36.11
N HIS A 32 -20.82 0.98 36.25
CA HIS A 32 -20.59 2.15 35.41
C HIS A 32 -20.67 1.70 33.95
N ALA A 33 -21.29 2.50 33.09
CA ALA A 33 -21.35 2.20 31.67
C ALA A 33 -19.93 2.35 31.09
N VAL A 34 -19.13 1.28 31.19
CA VAL A 34 -17.73 1.22 30.74
C VAL A 34 -17.61 1.71 29.29
N ALA A 35 -18.61 1.38 28.46
CA ALA A 35 -18.75 1.87 27.11
C ALA A 35 -18.70 3.41 27.03
N ASN A 36 -19.43 4.11 27.89
CA ASN A 36 -19.44 5.58 27.90
C ASN A 36 -18.09 6.15 28.31
N THR A 37 -17.41 5.53 29.28
CA THR A 37 -16.07 5.98 29.70
C THR A 37 -15.01 5.75 28.60
N ILE A 38 -15.12 4.64 27.86
CA ILE A 38 -14.26 4.36 26.72
C ILE A 38 -14.53 5.38 25.61
N SER A 39 -15.79 5.59 25.22
CA SER A 39 -16.17 6.55 24.18
C SER A 39 -15.76 7.98 24.52
N LEU A 40 -15.89 8.39 25.79
CA LEU A 40 -15.43 9.71 26.25
C LEU A 40 -13.91 9.85 26.13
N ASN A 41 -13.15 8.82 26.55
CA ASN A 41 -11.69 8.83 26.44
C ASN A 41 -11.23 8.83 24.97
N GLU A 42 -11.89 8.06 24.11
CA GLU A 42 -11.62 8.06 22.67
C GLU A 42 -11.92 9.42 22.04
N ALA A 43 -13.06 10.02 22.37
CA ALA A 43 -13.41 11.37 21.92
C ALA A 43 -12.39 12.41 22.39
N GLU A 44 -11.95 12.34 23.64
CA GLU A 44 -10.89 13.21 24.17
C GLU A 44 -9.57 13.03 23.41
N GLN A 45 -9.17 11.79 23.13
CA GLN A 45 -7.97 11.52 22.34
C GLN A 45 -8.07 12.07 20.92
N LEU A 46 -9.23 11.96 20.28
CA LEU A 46 -9.47 12.54 18.95
C LEU A 46 -9.37 14.06 19.00
N ILE A 47 -10.04 14.71 19.95
CA ILE A 47 -9.98 16.17 20.13
C ILE A 47 -8.54 16.65 20.34
N ARG A 48 -7.71 15.88 21.04
CA ARG A 48 -6.28 16.22 21.22
C ARG A 48 -5.45 16.03 19.95
N LYS A 49 -5.79 15.06 19.10
CA LYS A 49 -5.03 14.70 17.90
C LYS A 49 -5.42 15.51 16.67
N LEU A 50 -6.68 15.92 16.54
CA LEU A 50 -7.24 16.63 15.38
C LEU A 50 -6.67 18.04 15.10
N PRO A 51 -6.29 18.87 16.10
CA PRO A 51 -5.85 20.23 15.84
C PRO A 51 -4.63 20.32 14.93
N ARG A 52 -3.69 19.37 15.06
CA ARG A 52 -2.47 19.33 14.25
C ARG A 52 -2.74 19.13 12.75
N PRO A 53 -3.41 18.04 12.30
CA PRO A 53 -3.69 17.86 10.88
C PRO A 53 -4.60 18.95 10.32
N ILE A 54 -5.51 19.53 11.12
CA ILE A 54 -6.33 20.67 10.70
C ILE A 54 -5.45 21.90 10.43
N ALA A 55 -4.52 22.23 11.34
CA ALA A 55 -3.60 23.35 11.16
C ALA A 55 -2.64 23.14 9.98
N GLU A 56 -2.11 21.92 9.82
CA GLU A 56 -1.25 21.55 8.69
C GLU A 56 -2.01 21.67 7.36
N THR A 57 -3.25 21.18 7.30
CA THR A 57 -4.10 21.30 6.09
C THR A 57 -4.43 22.75 5.77
N ALA A 58 -4.79 23.55 6.78
CA ALA A 58 -5.09 24.97 6.59
C ALA A 58 -3.87 25.73 6.05
N LYS A 59 -2.68 25.45 6.60
CA LYS A 59 -1.43 26.04 6.14
C LYS A 59 -1.13 25.67 4.68
N LEU A 60 -1.26 24.40 4.31
CA LEU A 60 -1.03 23.96 2.93
C LEU A 60 -2.00 24.61 1.94
N ILE A 61 -3.27 24.80 2.33
CA ILE A 61 -4.25 25.51 1.50
C ILE A 61 -3.82 26.96 1.30
N GLU A 62 -3.40 27.65 2.36
CA GLU A 62 -2.96 29.04 2.29
C GLU A 62 -1.70 29.21 1.43
N GLU A 63 -0.70 28.34 1.62
CA GLU A 63 0.52 28.29 0.80
C GLU A 63 0.18 28.07 -0.69
N ASN A 64 -0.70 27.12 -1.00
CA ASN A 64 -1.13 26.86 -2.38
C ASN A 64 -1.86 28.05 -3.00
N ILE A 65 -2.73 28.72 -2.25
CA ILE A 65 -3.41 29.94 -2.71
C ILE A 65 -2.39 31.04 -3.00
N GLN A 66 -1.43 31.25 -2.11
CA GLN A 66 -0.38 32.25 -2.28
C GLN A 66 0.47 31.94 -3.52
N LEU A 67 0.94 30.70 -3.67
CA LEU A 67 1.70 30.26 -4.84
C LEU A 67 0.92 30.47 -6.15
N ALA A 68 -0.37 30.16 -6.16
CA ALA A 68 -1.22 30.37 -7.33
C ALA A 68 -1.37 31.87 -7.67
N GLN A 69 -1.52 32.74 -6.67
CA GLN A 69 -1.58 34.18 -6.88
C GLN A 69 -0.25 34.75 -7.38
N GLU A 70 0.87 34.33 -6.78
CA GLU A 70 2.21 34.71 -7.23
C GLU A 70 2.47 34.27 -8.67
N HIS A 71 2.11 33.03 -9.00
CA HIS A 71 2.21 32.51 -10.37
C HIS A 71 1.34 33.30 -11.34
N LYS A 72 0.09 33.60 -10.97
CA LYS A 72 -0.80 34.45 -11.77
C LYS A 72 -0.16 35.82 -12.03
N ASN A 73 0.41 36.46 -11.01
CA ASN A 73 1.05 37.75 -11.16
C ASN A 73 2.30 37.68 -12.05
N LYS A 74 3.11 36.62 -11.94
CA LYS A 74 4.27 36.37 -12.82
C LYS A 74 3.86 36.20 -14.28
N VAL A 75 2.79 35.46 -14.54
CA VAL A 75 2.24 35.28 -15.89
C VAL A 75 1.71 36.60 -16.46
N LEU A 76 1.02 37.40 -15.63
CA LEU A 76 0.52 38.71 -16.05
C LEU A 76 1.67 39.72 -16.35
N SER A 77 2.78 39.64 -15.62
CA SER A 77 3.94 40.53 -15.82
C SER A 77 4.86 40.09 -16.96
N ASN A 78 4.94 38.79 -17.25
CA ASN A 78 5.65 38.25 -18.41
C ASN A 78 4.81 37.14 -19.08
N PRO A 79 4.07 37.47 -20.16
CA PRO A 79 3.25 36.51 -20.90
C PRO A 79 4.04 35.34 -21.49
N GLU A 80 5.35 35.46 -21.67
CA GLU A 80 6.20 34.36 -22.15
C GLU A 80 6.30 33.21 -21.13
N ILE A 81 6.10 33.47 -19.83
CA ILE A 81 6.05 32.43 -18.79
C ILE A 81 4.82 31.52 -19.00
N ALA A 82 3.72 32.03 -19.54
CA ALA A 82 2.58 31.18 -19.92
C ALA A 82 2.91 30.25 -21.09
N LEU A 83 3.90 30.59 -21.93
CA LEU A 83 4.34 29.78 -23.06
C LEU A 83 5.30 28.66 -22.64
N GLU A 84 5.96 28.74 -21.49
CA GLU A 84 6.77 27.63 -20.95
C GLU A 84 5.94 26.38 -20.66
N GLY A 85 4.62 26.54 -20.53
CA GLY A 85 3.67 25.44 -20.38
C GLY A 85 3.81 24.73 -19.04
N ILE A 86 2.80 23.93 -18.70
CA ILE A 86 2.92 23.00 -17.58
C ILE A 86 4.00 21.99 -17.97
N PRO A 87 4.97 21.65 -17.09
CA PRO A 87 5.92 20.59 -17.37
C PRO A 87 5.16 19.29 -17.65
N GLN A 88 5.00 18.97 -18.92
CA GLN A 88 4.41 17.72 -19.37
C GLN A 88 5.52 16.68 -19.41
N ASN A 89 5.27 15.52 -18.81
CA ASN A 89 6.10 14.34 -19.04
C ASN A 89 5.97 13.96 -20.52
N LYS A 90 6.90 14.45 -21.34
CA LYS A 90 6.96 14.14 -22.77
C LYS A 90 7.52 12.72 -22.91
N ALA A 91 6.62 11.74 -22.97
CA ALA A 91 6.99 10.40 -23.42
C ALA A 91 7.13 10.40 -24.94
N LYS A 92 8.25 9.90 -25.46
CA LYS A 92 8.43 9.66 -26.89
C LYS A 92 8.26 8.17 -27.14
N VAL A 93 7.25 7.80 -27.93
CA VAL A 93 7.13 6.43 -28.44
C VAL A 93 8.19 6.24 -29.52
N ILE A 94 9.12 5.31 -29.30
CA ILE A 94 10.13 4.92 -30.27
C ILE A 94 9.70 3.56 -30.79
N GLN A 95 9.39 3.46 -32.08
CA GLN A 95 9.17 2.17 -32.71
C GLN A 95 10.50 1.42 -32.80
N LEU A 96 10.54 0.19 -32.31
CA LEU A 96 11.71 -0.66 -32.47
C LEU A 96 11.84 -1.11 -33.93
N ARG A 97 13.09 -1.26 -34.40
CA ARG A 97 13.39 -1.73 -35.76
C ARG A 97 13.10 -3.21 -35.94
N HIS A 98 13.26 -3.96 -34.85
CA HIS A 98 13.09 -5.39 -34.78
C HIS A 98 12.27 -5.71 -33.52
N PRO A 99 11.41 -6.72 -33.58
CA PRO A 99 10.71 -7.19 -32.39
C PRO A 99 11.70 -7.67 -31.34
N ARG A 100 11.33 -7.46 -30.08
CA ARG A 100 12.02 -8.03 -28.92
C ARG A 100 11.16 -9.13 -28.33
N THR A 101 11.81 -10.14 -27.77
CA THR A 101 11.10 -11.19 -27.05
C THR A 101 11.61 -11.35 -25.63
N VAL A 102 10.68 -11.54 -24.70
CA VAL A 102 10.90 -11.80 -23.28
C VAL A 102 10.28 -13.16 -22.93
N CYS A 103 10.70 -13.82 -21.84
CA CYS A 103 10.05 -15.02 -21.32
C CYS A 103 9.33 -14.72 -20.00
N VAL A 104 8.42 -15.61 -19.58
CA VAL A 104 7.64 -15.43 -18.32
C VAL A 104 8.44 -15.87 -17.09
N GLY A 105 9.73 -16.18 -17.23
CA GLY A 105 10.58 -16.52 -16.10
C GLY A 105 10.64 -15.37 -15.10
N GLU A 106 10.75 -15.70 -13.81
CA GLU A 106 10.78 -14.72 -12.71
C GLU A 106 11.93 -13.70 -12.83
N ASN A 107 12.99 -14.07 -13.55
CA ASN A 107 14.13 -13.20 -13.84
C ASN A 107 13.87 -12.20 -14.99
N CYS A 108 12.84 -12.44 -15.80
CA CYS A 108 12.57 -11.69 -17.02
C CYS A 108 11.28 -10.86 -16.93
N CYS A 109 10.29 -11.32 -16.18
CA CYS A 109 9.02 -10.62 -15.97
C CYS A 109 8.58 -10.62 -14.50
N ARG A 110 7.83 -9.58 -14.11
CA ARG A 110 7.13 -9.50 -12.83
C ARG A 110 5.73 -8.94 -13.05
N ILE A 111 4.75 -9.39 -12.28
CA ILE A 111 3.42 -8.77 -12.26
C ILE A 111 3.42 -7.67 -11.19
N ILE A 112 3.01 -6.47 -11.57
CA ILE A 112 2.87 -5.30 -10.70
C ILE A 112 1.42 -4.82 -10.70
N ASP A 113 0.95 -4.30 -9.57
CA ASP A 113 -0.36 -3.67 -9.47
C ASP A 113 -0.18 -2.15 -9.66
N VAL A 114 -0.81 -1.60 -10.68
CA VAL A 114 -0.80 -0.16 -10.99
C VAL A 114 -2.25 0.30 -11.17
N ASP A 115 -2.72 1.18 -10.28
CA ASP A 115 -4.07 1.74 -10.32
C ASP A 115 -5.19 0.67 -10.38
N ASP A 116 -5.11 -0.34 -9.50
CA ASP A 116 -6.01 -1.51 -9.44
C ASP A 116 -5.99 -2.42 -10.69
N GLU A 117 -5.05 -2.21 -11.62
CA GLU A 117 -4.81 -3.08 -12.78
C GLU A 117 -3.50 -3.87 -12.64
N LYS A 118 -3.55 -5.17 -12.92
CA LYS A 118 -2.35 -6.02 -13.02
C LYS A 118 -1.64 -5.75 -14.34
N LYS A 119 -0.41 -5.27 -14.27
CA LYS A 119 0.47 -5.03 -15.43
C LYS A 119 1.72 -5.90 -15.34
N ILE A 120 2.31 -6.22 -16.50
CA ILE A 120 3.57 -6.95 -16.57
C ILE A 120 4.70 -5.94 -16.66
N GLU A 121 5.64 -6.02 -15.73
CA GLU A 121 6.92 -5.34 -15.76
C GLU A 121 7.96 -6.27 -16.40
N TYR A 122 8.53 -5.84 -17.54
CA TYR A 122 9.60 -6.57 -18.23
C TYR A 122 10.96 -6.13 -17.68
N LEU A 123 11.64 -7.04 -16.99
CA LEU A 123 12.91 -6.78 -16.30
C LEU A 123 14.12 -7.01 -17.22
N HIS A 124 14.06 -8.05 -18.06
CA HIS A 124 15.16 -8.45 -18.91
C HIS A 124 14.68 -8.88 -20.30
N ILE A 125 15.34 -8.38 -21.34
CA ILE A 125 15.06 -8.78 -22.74
C ILE A 125 15.83 -10.06 -23.03
N CYS A 126 15.12 -11.15 -23.37
CA CYS A 126 15.74 -12.43 -23.69
C CYS A 126 16.37 -12.42 -25.10
N HIS A 127 15.77 -11.69 -26.03
CA HIS A 127 16.28 -11.57 -27.41
C HIS A 127 15.94 -10.19 -27.98
N ASP A 128 16.97 -9.39 -28.26
CA ASP A 128 16.84 -7.97 -28.64
C ASP A 128 16.56 -7.77 -30.15
N GLU A 129 17.12 -8.62 -31.00
CA GLU A 129 17.00 -8.52 -32.46
C GLU A 129 16.31 -9.75 -33.06
N CYS A 130 15.02 -9.89 -32.78
CA CYS A 130 14.26 -11.01 -33.34
C CYS A 130 13.84 -10.73 -34.79
N TYR A 131 13.95 -11.74 -35.66
CA TYR A 131 13.52 -11.65 -37.06
C TYR A 131 12.20 -12.36 -37.35
N LEU A 132 11.49 -12.80 -36.31
CA LEU A 132 10.18 -13.42 -36.44
C LEU A 132 9.16 -12.41 -36.99
N LYS A 133 8.35 -12.86 -37.94
CA LYS A 133 7.36 -12.02 -38.63
C LYS A 133 5.95 -12.53 -38.45
N GLY A 134 5.03 -11.59 -38.31
CA GLY A 134 3.60 -11.88 -38.20
C GLY A 134 3.23 -12.58 -36.90
N VAL A 135 3.85 -12.16 -35.79
CA VAL A 135 3.41 -12.45 -34.43
C VAL A 135 2.80 -11.17 -33.85
N VAL A 136 1.68 -11.29 -33.17
CA VAL A 136 0.96 -10.16 -32.57
C VAL A 136 1.66 -9.75 -31.26
N GLN A 137 1.61 -8.46 -30.92
CA GLN A 137 2.18 -7.95 -29.66
C GLN A 137 1.57 -8.65 -28.45
N GLU A 138 2.35 -8.83 -27.39
CA GLU A 138 1.90 -9.44 -26.12
C GLU A 138 1.27 -10.83 -26.27
N THR A 139 1.54 -11.52 -27.40
CA THR A 139 1.01 -12.84 -27.65
C THR A 139 1.81 -13.90 -26.91
N LEU A 140 1.03 -14.80 -26.33
CA LEU A 140 1.47 -15.85 -25.46
C LEU A 140 1.41 -17.17 -26.24
N TYR A 141 2.51 -17.94 -26.30
CA TYR A 141 2.59 -19.24 -27.01
C TYR A 141 2.28 -19.18 -28.52
N ASP A 142 2.86 -18.23 -29.25
CA ASP A 142 2.80 -18.30 -30.72
C ASP A 142 3.66 -19.48 -31.22
N PRO A 143 3.13 -20.40 -32.06
CA PRO A 143 3.89 -21.55 -32.56
C PRO A 143 5.20 -21.18 -33.25
N LYS A 144 5.30 -20.00 -33.84
CA LYS A 144 6.53 -19.51 -34.50
C LYS A 144 7.66 -19.22 -33.51
N LEU A 145 7.36 -19.11 -32.22
CA LEU A 145 8.36 -18.93 -31.17
C LEU A 145 9.11 -20.23 -30.84
N GLU A 146 8.56 -21.40 -31.18
CA GLU A 146 9.22 -22.69 -30.98
C GLU A 146 10.51 -22.81 -31.80
N GLU A 147 10.54 -22.15 -32.97
CA GLU A 147 11.72 -22.10 -33.85
C GLU A 147 12.76 -21.05 -33.39
N CYS A 148 12.48 -20.28 -32.33
CA CYS A 148 13.38 -19.25 -31.85
C CYS A 148 14.50 -19.87 -31.00
N THR A 149 15.73 -19.81 -31.50
CA THR A 149 16.91 -20.35 -30.81
C THR A 149 17.18 -19.72 -29.44
N ALA A 150 16.81 -18.44 -29.25
CA ALA A 150 16.93 -17.74 -27.98
C ALA A 150 15.89 -18.17 -26.92
N MET A 151 14.92 -19.01 -27.31
CA MET A 151 13.79 -19.45 -26.49
C MET A 151 13.74 -20.98 -26.33
N ASN A 152 14.89 -21.65 -26.48
CA ASN A 152 14.97 -23.11 -26.48
C ASN A 152 14.44 -23.72 -25.16
N PRO A 153 13.55 -24.74 -25.21
CA PRO A 153 12.95 -25.37 -24.03
C PRO A 153 13.91 -26.02 -23.03
N GLU A 154 15.17 -26.29 -23.38
CA GLU A 154 16.15 -26.90 -22.45
C GLU A 154 16.46 -26.01 -21.23
N ASP A 155 16.26 -24.69 -21.34
CA ASP A 155 16.48 -23.74 -20.24
C ASP A 155 15.26 -23.58 -19.30
N GLY A 156 14.22 -24.42 -19.44
CA GLY A 156 13.06 -24.43 -18.54
C GLY A 156 12.14 -23.20 -18.64
N ASN A 157 12.39 -22.32 -19.60
CA ASN A 157 11.65 -21.08 -19.79
C ASN A 157 10.50 -21.27 -20.79
N THR A 158 9.28 -21.49 -20.31
CA THR A 158 8.09 -21.45 -21.17
C THR A 158 7.89 -20.05 -21.75
N VAL A 159 7.85 -20.00 -23.08
CA VAL A 159 8.12 -18.83 -23.95
C VAL A 159 6.96 -17.85 -24.04
N LYS A 160 7.08 -16.59 -23.56
CA LYS A 160 6.15 -15.48 -23.92
C LYS A 160 6.65 -14.06 -23.66
N VAL A 161 6.65 -13.25 -24.74
CA VAL A 161 6.06 -11.90 -24.92
C VAL A 161 6.89 -11.11 -25.95
N PHE A 162 6.21 -10.70 -27.04
CA PHE A 162 6.69 -9.77 -28.07
C PHE A 162 6.44 -8.31 -27.67
N LEU A 163 7.48 -7.48 -27.75
CA LEU A 163 7.38 -6.01 -27.65
C LEU A 163 7.79 -5.36 -28.97
N PHE A 164 6.95 -4.43 -29.46
CA PHE A 164 7.27 -3.50 -30.55
C PHE A 164 7.92 -2.22 -30.02
#